data_AF-A0A3D5KLW2-F1
#
_entry.id   AF-A0A3D5KLW2-F1
#
_cell.length_a   1.000
_cell.length_b   1.000
_cell.length_c   1.000
_cell.angle_alpha   90.00
_cell.angle_beta   90.00
_cell.angle_gamma   90.00
#
_symmetry.space_group_name_H-M   'P 1'
#
loop_
_entity.id
_entity.type
_entity.pdbx_description
1 polymer ?
#
loop_
_entity_poly.entity_id
_entity_poly.type
_entity_poly.pdbx_seq_one_letter_code
_entity_poly.pdbx_strand_id
1 'polypeptide(L)'
;MRGSRTIFTETLKPFKKEKGKRHFSAKRNTALVYRYFFYTKFTGLRYEIILEKLSDEFFIAPITIIELISDNMVILEEAKSKNMSATDFKTHFPTLDWNLEDTPKKIAHV
;
A
#
# COMPACT_ATOMS: atom_id res chain seq x y z
N MET A 1 -38.22 31.14 6.19
CA MET A 1 -37.03 30.70 5.43
C MET A 1 -36.73 29.25 5.78
N ARG A 2 -36.99 28.30 4.87
CA ARG A 2 -36.69 26.87 5.08
C ARG A 2 -35.52 26.51 4.14
N GLY A 3 -34.37 26.21 4.74
CA GLY A 3 -33.18 25.77 4.01
C GLY A 3 -33.48 24.48 3.24
N SER A 4 -33.16 24.50 1.95
CA SER A 4 -33.43 23.42 1.02
C SER A 4 -32.65 22.16 1.41
N ARG A 5 -33.38 21.08 1.73
CA ARG A 5 -32.85 19.71 1.98
C ARG A 5 -32.25 19.04 0.73
N THR A 6 -31.84 19.81 -0.28
CA THR A 6 -31.50 19.28 -1.61
C THR A 6 -30.02 18.95 -1.80
N ILE A 7 -29.12 19.47 -0.95
CA ILE A 7 -27.67 19.26 -1.11
C ILE A 7 -27.33 17.76 -1.04
N PHE A 8 -27.92 17.04 -0.08
CA PHE A 8 -27.66 15.60 0.09
C PHE A 8 -28.32 14.73 -0.99
N THR A 9 -29.49 15.12 -1.51
CA THR A 9 -30.19 14.33 -2.53
C THR A 9 -29.53 14.39 -3.90
N GLU A 10 -28.83 15.49 -4.20
CA GLU A 10 -28.19 15.68 -5.50
C GLU A 10 -26.79 15.04 -5.57
N THR A 11 -26.05 15.01 -4.47
CA THR A 11 -24.74 14.35 -4.38
C THR A 11 -24.82 12.82 -4.33
N LEU A 12 -25.96 12.25 -3.94
CA LEU A 12 -26.15 10.80 -3.80
C LEU A 12 -26.78 10.13 -5.03
N LYS A 13 -26.92 10.85 -6.16
CA LYS A 13 -27.35 10.22 -7.41
C LYS A 13 -26.35 9.09 -7.74
N PRO A 14 -26.80 7.84 -7.92
CA PRO A 14 -25.89 6.74 -8.20
C PRO A 14 -25.18 7.05 -9.52
N PHE A 15 -23.86 7.28 -9.43
CA PHE A 15 -23.02 7.44 -10.62
C PHE A 15 -23.23 6.20 -11.48
N LYS A 16 -23.61 6.40 -12.75
CA LYS A 16 -23.60 5.31 -13.73
C LYS A 16 -22.18 4.75 -13.74
N LYS A 17 -22.02 3.48 -13.36
CA LYS A 17 -20.76 2.75 -13.49
C LYS A 17 -20.38 2.70 -14.97
N GLU A 18 -19.65 3.69 -15.45
CA GLU A 18 -18.78 3.46 -16.59
C GLU A 18 -17.78 2.38 -16.16
N LYS A 19 -17.45 1.43 -17.05
CA LYS A 19 -16.36 0.47 -16.83
C LYS A 19 -15.04 1.26 -16.76
N GLY A 20 -14.80 1.87 -15.60
CA GLY A 20 -13.72 2.81 -15.37
C GLY A 20 -12.37 2.14 -15.50
N LYS A 21 -11.50 2.76 -16.29
CA LYS A 21 -10.10 2.36 -16.45
C LYS A 21 -9.43 2.22 -15.06
N ARG A 22 -8.64 1.16 -14.89
CA ARG A 22 -7.91 0.75 -13.66
C ARG A 22 -6.80 1.75 -13.21
N HIS A 23 -6.90 3.03 -13.58
CA HIS A 23 -5.82 4.01 -13.43
C HIS A 23 -5.49 4.32 -11.96
N PHE A 24 -6.48 4.35 -11.07
CA PHE A 24 -6.25 4.60 -9.65
C PHE A 24 -5.53 3.45 -8.94
N SER A 25 -5.55 2.24 -9.51
CA SER A 25 -4.90 1.05 -8.96
C SER A 25 -3.38 1.12 -9.10
N ALA A 26 -2.86 1.75 -10.17
CA ALA A 26 -1.44 1.70 -10.51
C ALA A 26 -0.56 2.32 -9.42
N LYS A 27 -0.87 3.54 -8.97
CA LYS A 27 -0.10 4.24 -7.93
C LYS A 27 -0.09 3.47 -6.60
N ARG A 28 -1.23 2.89 -6.22
CA ARG A 28 -1.35 2.04 -5.03
C ARG A 28 -0.50 0.78 -5.17
N ASN A 29 -0.56 0.11 -6.32
CA ASN A 29 0.22 -1.10 -6.57
C ASN A 29 1.73 -0.81 -6.51
N THR A 30 2.19 0.31 -7.08
CA THR A 30 3.59 0.75 -6.95
C THR A 30 3.98 0.99 -5.49
N ALA A 31 3.12 1.67 -4.72
CA ALA A 31 3.37 1.90 -3.30
C ALA A 31 3.48 0.59 -2.52
N LEU A 32 2.58 -0.36 -2.79
CA LEU A 32 2.56 -1.69 -2.17
C LEU A 32 3.85 -2.47 -2.48
N VAL A 33 4.34 -2.44 -3.72
CA VAL A 33 5.59 -3.13 -4.10
C VAL A 33 6.80 -2.50 -3.41
N TYR A 34 6.89 -1.17 -3.36
CA TYR A 34 7.95 -0.49 -2.62
C TYR A 34 7.89 -0.78 -1.13
N ARG A 35 6.68 -0.89 -0.58
CA ARG A 35 6.48 -1.25 0.82
C ARG A 35 6.93 -2.68 1.13
N TYR A 36 6.59 -3.61 0.24
CA TYR A 36 7.08 -4.99 0.29
C TYR A 36 8.62 -5.06 0.25
N PHE A 37 9.24 -4.31 -0.67
CA PHE A 37 10.70 -4.25 -0.76
C PHE A 37 11.35 -3.65 0.50
N PHE A 38 10.76 -2.58 1.04
CA PHE A 38 11.24 -1.98 2.29
C PHE A 38 11.22 -2.98 3.45
N TYR A 39 10.12 -3.70 3.63
CA TYR A 39 10.03 -4.70 4.70
C TYR A 39 11.04 -5.83 4.53
N THR A 40 11.16 -6.38 3.31
CA THR A 40 12.13 -7.46 3.03
C THR A 40 13.57 -7.00 3.24
N LYS A 41 13.91 -5.76 2.89
CA LYS A 41 15.27 -5.22 3.00
C LYS A 41 15.66 -4.80 4.42
N PHE A 42 14.78 -4.13 5.17
CA PHE A 42 15.18 -3.42 6.39
C PHE A 42 14.67 -4.02 7.70
N THR A 43 13.68 -4.93 7.68
CA THR A 43 13.05 -5.42 8.92
C THR A 43 13.40 -6.85 9.29
N GLY A 44 13.91 -7.65 8.34
CA GLY A 44 14.19 -9.07 8.58
C GLY A 44 12.96 -9.91 8.95
N LEU A 45 11.75 -9.39 8.70
CA LEU A 45 10.50 -10.09 8.98
C LEU A 45 10.33 -11.30 8.06
N ARG A 46 9.60 -12.31 8.55
CA ARG A 46 9.20 -13.46 7.74
C ARG A 46 8.18 -13.04 6.69
N TYR A 47 8.17 -13.75 5.57
CA TYR A 47 7.31 -13.45 4.43
C TYR A 47 5.83 -13.33 4.83
N GLU A 48 5.34 -14.25 5.67
CA GLU A 48 3.95 -14.28 6.13
C GLU A 48 3.60 -13.01 6.93
N ILE A 49 4.49 -12.57 7.82
CA ILE A 49 4.30 -11.37 8.64
C ILE A 49 4.30 -10.12 7.76
N ILE A 50 5.14 -10.09 6.71
CA ILE A 50 5.17 -8.99 5.74
C ILE A 50 3.83 -8.91 4.99
N LEU A 51 3.28 -10.05 4.55
CA LEU A 51 1.99 -10.09 3.88
C LEU A 51 0.84 -9.64 4.79
N GLU A 52 0.84 -10.03 6.06
CA GLU A 52 -0.14 -9.56 7.05
C GLU A 52 -0.06 -8.04 7.24
N LYS A 53 1.14 -7.50 7.45
CA LYS A 53 1.34 -6.04 7.57
C LYS A 53 0.86 -5.29 6.32
N LEU A 54 1.20 -5.78 5.13
CA LEU A 54 0.75 -5.17 3.87
C LEU A 54 -0.77 -5.27 3.71
N SER A 55 -1.38 -6.36 4.17
CA SER A 55 -2.83 -6.54 4.16
C SER A 55 -3.50 -5.50 5.03
N ASP A 56 -2.99 -5.26 6.24
CA ASP A 56 -3.52 -4.24 7.15
C ASP A 56 -3.29 -2.82 6.63
N GLU A 57 -2.12 -2.52 6.07
CA GLU A 57 -1.79 -1.19 5.56
C GLU A 57 -2.59 -0.80 4.31
N PHE A 58 -2.83 -1.75 3.40
CA PHE A 58 -3.47 -1.47 2.11
C PHE A 58 -4.93 -1.93 2.03
N PHE A 59 -5.43 -2.64 3.05
CA PHE A 59 -6.76 -3.26 3.08
C PHE A 59 -6.98 -4.21 1.90
N ILE A 60 -5.96 -5.03 1.58
CA ILE A 60 -5.97 -5.98 0.46
C ILE A 60 -5.67 -7.37 0.99
N ALA A 61 -6.44 -8.37 0.56
CA ALA A 61 -6.22 -9.76 0.98
C ALA A 61 -4.79 -10.23 0.63
N PRO A 62 -4.13 -11.03 1.49
CA PRO A 62 -2.77 -11.53 1.25
C PRO A 62 -2.59 -12.21 -0.11
N ILE A 63 -3.56 -13.02 -0.56
CA ILE A 63 -3.49 -13.68 -1.87
C ILE A 63 -3.42 -12.67 -3.03
N THR A 64 -4.19 -11.59 -2.95
CA THR A 64 -4.17 -10.52 -3.95
C THR A 64 -2.88 -9.72 -3.87
N ILE A 65 -2.27 -9.56 -2.69
CA ILE A 65 -0.94 -8.94 -2.56
C ILE A 65 0.11 -9.74 -3.33
N ILE A 66 0.08 -11.07 -3.25
CA ILE A 66 1.01 -11.95 -3.98
C ILE A 66 0.86 -11.76 -5.49
N GLU A 67 -0.38 -11.77 -5.99
CA GLU A 67 -0.67 -11.51 -7.41
C GLU A 67 -0.18 -10.12 -7.82
N LEU A 68 -0.46 -9.08 -7.02
CA LEU A 68 -0.04 -7.72 -7.30
C LEU A 68 1.49 -7.55 -7.33
N ILE A 69 2.22 -8.19 -6.42
CA ILE A 69 3.68 -8.18 -6.44
C ILE A 69 4.18 -8.88 -7.71
N SER A 70 3.61 -10.03 -8.06
CA SER A 70 3.99 -10.81 -9.24
C SER A 70 3.76 -10.03 -10.53
N ASP A 71 2.60 -9.38 -10.66
CA ASP A 71 2.23 -8.54 -11.80
C ASP A 71 3.11 -7.28 -11.93
N ASN A 72 3.79 -6.88 -10.85
CA ASN A 72 4.61 -5.66 -10.78
C ASN A 72 6.09 -5.97 -10.47
N MET A 73 6.57 -7.16 -10.80
CA MET A 73 7.95 -7.60 -10.56
C MET A 73 9.00 -6.66 -11.16
N VAL A 74 8.70 -6.00 -12.28
CA VAL A 74 9.61 -5.02 -12.89
C VAL A 74 9.95 -3.89 -11.92
N ILE A 75 8.96 -3.39 -11.18
CA ILE A 75 9.13 -2.32 -10.17
C ILE A 75 10.04 -2.81 -9.02
N LEU A 76 9.87 -4.06 -8.63
CA LEU A 76 10.66 -4.69 -7.57
C LEU A 76 12.13 -4.85 -7.99
N GLU A 77 12.38 -5.34 -9.20
CA GLU A 77 13.73 -5.50 -9.74
C GLU A 77 14.43 -4.16 -9.95
N GLU A 78 13.71 -3.12 -10.36
CA GLU A 78 14.25 -1.76 -10.43
C GLU A 78 14.66 -1.23 -9.05
N ALA A 79 13.81 -1.39 -8.03
CA ALA A 79 14.11 -0.96 -6.66
C ALA A 79 15.33 -1.68 -6.10
N LYS A 80 15.46 -2.98 -6.40
CA LYS A 80 16.60 -3.82 -6.04
C LYS A 80 17.87 -3.38 -6.75
N SER A 81 17.81 -3.18 -8.07
CA SER A 81 18.94 -2.75 -8.89
C SER A 81 19.48 -1.38 -8.47
N LYS A 82 18.58 -0.45 -8.13
CA LYS A 82 18.92 0.90 -7.63
C LYS A 82 19.36 0.91 -6.16
N ASN A 83 19.30 -0.23 -5.47
CA ASN A 83 19.60 -0.34 -4.05
C ASN A 83 18.87 0.70 -3.19
N MET A 84 17.60 0.99 -3.50
CA MET A 84 16.84 2.08 -2.88
C MET A 84 16.93 2.08 -1.34
N SER A 85 17.17 3.27 -0.80
CA SER A 85 17.25 3.58 0.62
C SER A 85 15.90 4.01 1.20
N ALA A 86 15.77 4.04 2.53
CA ALA A 86 14.56 4.55 3.20
C ALA A 86 14.19 5.98 2.76
N THR A 87 15.20 6.83 2.48
CA THR A 87 15.02 8.21 2.03
C THR A 87 14.37 8.27 0.64
N ASP A 88 14.72 7.34 -0.25
CA ASP A 88 14.15 7.28 -1.60
C ASP A 88 12.66 6.93 -1.54
N PHE A 89 12.28 5.98 -0.68
CA PHE A 89 10.88 5.61 -0.47
C PHE A 89 10.05 6.76 0.08
N LYS A 90 10.59 7.52 1.04
CA LYS A 90 9.94 8.72 1.60
C LYS A 90 9.74 9.81 0.54
N THR A 91 10.66 9.93 -0.42
CA THR A 91 10.54 10.88 -1.54
C THR A 91 9.41 10.48 -2.49
N HIS A 92 9.25 9.19 -2.78
CA HIS A 92 8.18 8.70 -3.66
C HIS A 92 6.79 8.70 -2.99
N PHE A 93 6.73 8.32 -1.72
CA PHE A 93 5.48 8.15 -0.97
C PHE A 93 5.62 8.75 0.44
N PRO A 94 5.53 10.08 0.58
CA PRO A 94 5.75 10.77 1.85
C PRO A 94 4.66 10.51 2.90
N THR A 95 3.49 10.03 2.47
CA THR A 95 2.36 9.74 3.35
C THR A 95 2.47 8.38 4.06
N LEU A 96 3.42 7.54 3.64
CA LEU A 96 3.69 6.25 4.28
C LEU A 96 4.80 6.41 5.32
N ASP A 97 4.72 5.65 6.41
CA ASP A 97 5.72 5.70 7.47
C ASP A 97 6.89 4.75 7.17
N TRP A 98 8.05 5.30 6.81
CA TRP A 98 9.26 4.54 6.47
C TRP A 98 10.23 4.39 7.65
N ASN A 99 9.80 4.64 8.87
CA ASN A 99 10.62 4.44 10.06
C ASN A 99 10.63 2.96 10.48
N LEU A 100 11.75 2.49 11.04
CA LEU A 100 11.95 1.09 11.43
C LEU A 100 11.46 0.74 12.84
N GLU A 101 11.02 1.74 13.61
CA GLU A 101 10.75 1.60 15.04
C GLU A 101 9.44 0.84 15.35
N ASP A 102 8.56 0.66 14.38
CA ASP A 102 7.26 -0.03 14.52
C ASP A 102 7.33 -1.56 14.33
N THR A 103 8.53 -2.14 14.45
CA THR A 103 8.64 -3.59 14.55
C THR A 103 8.33 -4.01 15.99
N PRO A 104 7.38 -4.93 16.23
CA PRO A 104 7.06 -5.36 17.58
C PRO A 104 8.34 -5.91 18.21
N LYS A 105 8.79 -5.27 19.30
CA LYS A 105 9.88 -5.77 20.15
C LYS A 105 9.52 -7.23 20.46
N LYS A 106 10.38 -8.16 20.04
CA LYS A 106 10.28 -9.58 20.39
C LYS A 106 9.92 -9.65 21.87
N ILE A 107 8.74 -10.19 22.19
CA ILE A 107 8.42 -10.57 23.56
C ILE A 107 9.42 -11.67 23.89
N ALA A 108 10.45 -11.31 24.66
CA ALA A 108 11.35 -12.27 25.24
C ALA A 108 10.52 -13.08 26.23
N HIS A 109 10.08 -14.26 25.79
CA HIS A 109 9.62 -15.29 26.71
C HIS A 109 10.85 -15.75 27.50
N VAL A 110 10.98 -15.20 28.71
CA VAL A 110 11.74 -15.80 29.82
C VAL A 110 10.89 -16.90 30.43
#